data_AF-A0A8K0KC86-F1
#
_entry.id   AF-A0A8K0KC86-F1
#
_cell.length_a   1.000
_cell.length_b   1.000
_cell.length_c   1.000
_cell.angle_alpha   90.00
_cell.angle_beta   90.00
_cell.angle_gamma   90.00
#
_symmetry.space_group_name_H-M   'P 1'
#
loop_
_entity.id
_entity.type
_entity.pdbx_description
1 polymer ?
#
loop_
_entity_poly.entity_id
_entity_poly.type
_entity_poly.pdbx_seq_one_letter_code
_entity_poly.pdbx_strand_id
1 'polypeptide(L)'
;MEEPKSTSDTYATKGLPRRFEVPELQKGYGIEKLKQRHPFYRRTSDEYGYYPPNVHTVPKVYYPANQKFTQFLLERGMYKDTTFNI
;
A
#
# COMPACT_ATOMS: atom_id res chain seq x y z
N MET A 1 27.76 2.10 -5.30
CA MET A 1 26.63 1.78 -6.19
C MET A 1 25.46 2.58 -5.66
N GLU A 2 24.87 3.49 -6.43
CA GLU A 2 23.68 4.23 -5.98
C GLU A 2 22.48 3.29 -5.95
N GLU A 3 21.78 3.24 -4.82
CA GLU A 3 20.52 2.48 -4.67
C GLU A 3 19.48 3.05 -5.64
N PRO A 4 18.71 2.20 -6.37
CA PRO A 4 17.63 2.68 -7.22
C PRO A 4 16.56 3.36 -6.37
N LYS A 5 16.41 4.68 -6.53
CA LYS A 5 15.45 5.50 -5.76
C LYS A 5 13.99 5.22 -6.14
N SER A 6 13.74 4.63 -7.31
CA SER A 6 12.41 4.39 -7.86
C SER A 6 12.28 3.01 -8.50
N THR A 7 11.09 2.40 -8.38
CA THR A 7 10.74 1.13 -9.02
C THR A 7 10.70 1.27 -10.55
N SER A 8 10.33 2.43 -11.09
CA SER A 8 10.35 2.68 -12.55
C SER A 8 11.75 2.72 -13.15
N ASP A 9 12.77 3.08 -12.38
CA ASP A 9 14.16 3.10 -12.86
C ASP A 9 14.69 1.69 -13.13
N THR A 10 14.13 0.69 -12.44
CA THR A 10 14.58 -0.72 -12.52
C THR A 10 13.66 -1.60 -13.36
N TYR A 11 12.36 -1.30 -13.38
CA TYR A 11 11.36 -2.10 -14.08
C TYR A 11 10.41 -1.23 -14.89
N ALA A 12 9.85 -1.79 -15.96
CA ALA A 12 8.72 -1.17 -16.66
C ALA A 12 7.48 -1.19 -15.76
N THR A 13 7.08 -0.02 -15.27
CA THR A 13 5.89 0.17 -14.42
C THR A 13 4.76 0.87 -15.19
N LYS A 14 3.51 0.73 -14.72
CA LYS A 14 2.34 1.40 -15.32
C LYS A 14 1.62 2.26 -14.29
N GLY A 15 2.08 3.49 -14.12
CA GLY A 15 1.41 4.49 -13.27
C GLY A 15 1.21 4.02 -11.83
N LEU A 16 2.27 3.50 -11.20
CA LEU A 16 2.19 3.01 -9.82
C LEU A 16 1.91 4.17 -8.84
N PRO A 17 1.10 3.92 -7.79
CA PRO A 17 1.00 4.83 -6.65
C PRO A 17 2.39 5.08 -6.04
N ARG A 18 2.61 6.32 -5.57
CA ARG A 18 3.89 6.77 -4.97
C ARG A 18 4.46 5.82 -3.91
N ARG A 19 3.59 5.16 -3.13
CA ARG A 19 4.00 4.21 -2.09
C ARG A 19 4.67 2.94 -2.65
N PHE A 20 4.27 2.47 -3.83
CA PHE A 20 4.89 1.31 -4.50
C PHE A 20 6.02 1.73 -5.44
N GLU A 21 5.96 2.95 -5.94
CA GLU A 21 7.01 3.55 -6.75
C GLU A 21 8.30 3.77 -5.95
N VAL A 22 8.17 4.16 -4.68
CA VAL A 22 9.31 4.36 -3.78
C VAL A 22 9.11 3.51 -2.52
N PRO A 23 9.64 2.27 -2.49
CA PRO A 23 9.46 1.35 -1.36
C PRO A 23 9.97 1.90 -0.02
N GLU A 24 10.99 2.78 -0.05
CA GLU A 24 11.55 3.43 1.15
C GLU A 24 10.54 4.29 1.93
N LEU A 25 9.44 4.71 1.30
CA LEU A 25 8.37 5.41 2.01
C LEU A 25 7.62 4.50 3.00
N GLN A 26 7.71 3.19 2.84
CA GLN A 26 7.06 2.23 3.72
C GLN A 26 7.93 2.02 4.97
N LYS A 27 7.53 2.67 6.07
CA LYS A 27 8.24 2.64 7.36
C LYS A 27 7.55 1.74 8.39
N GLY A 28 8.25 1.46 9.48
CA GLY A 28 7.72 0.80 10.66
C GLY A 28 7.90 -0.72 10.69
N TYR A 29 8.85 -1.24 9.91
CA TYR A 29 9.23 -2.64 9.91
C TYR A 29 10.13 -2.98 11.10
N GLY A 30 10.27 -4.28 11.39
CA GLY A 30 11.07 -4.77 12.51
C GLY A 30 12.52 -4.26 12.47
N ILE A 31 13.16 -4.16 11.30
CA ILE A 31 14.54 -3.69 11.22
C ILE A 31 14.72 -2.25 11.74
N GLU A 32 13.69 -1.41 11.59
CA GLU A 32 13.68 -0.02 12.08
C GLU A 32 13.34 0.05 13.57
N LYS A 33 12.38 -0.76 14.03
CA LYS A 33 11.85 -0.72 15.40
C LYS A 33 12.64 -1.58 16.40
N LEU A 34 13.09 -2.74 15.96
CA LEU A 34 13.69 -3.79 16.80
C LEU A 34 15.20 -3.66 16.95
N LYS A 35 15.80 -2.58 16.41
CA LYS A 35 17.24 -2.27 16.57
C LYS A 35 17.67 -2.20 18.04
N GLN A 36 16.71 -2.08 18.96
CA GLN A 36 16.90 -1.97 20.41
C GLN A 36 16.64 -3.27 21.20
N ARG A 37 16.17 -4.37 20.58
CA ARG A 37 15.94 -5.64 21.30
C ARG A 37 17.19 -6.51 21.29
N HIS A 38 17.53 -7.04 22.47
CA HIS A 38 18.67 -7.93 22.63
C HIS A 38 18.47 -9.23 21.81
N PRO A 39 19.48 -9.70 21.07
CA PRO A 39 19.35 -10.84 20.16
C PRO A 39 18.81 -12.13 20.83
N PHE A 40 19.14 -12.37 22.10
CA PHE A 40 18.67 -13.55 22.84
C PHE A 40 17.17 -13.59 23.10
N TYR A 41 16.48 -12.44 23.04
CA TYR A 41 15.03 -12.38 23.28
C TYR A 41 14.22 -12.26 21.98
N ARG A 42 14.80 -12.66 20.84
CA ARG A 42 14.10 -12.71 19.54
C ARG A 42 13.29 -14.00 19.45
N ARG A 43 12.00 -13.87 19.16
CA ARG A 43 11.08 -15.00 18.90
C ARG A 43 10.95 -15.22 17.39
N THR A 44 10.51 -16.41 17.01
CA THR A 44 10.21 -16.73 15.60
C THR A 44 9.12 -15.85 15.02
N SER A 45 8.12 -15.48 15.81
CA SER A 45 7.07 -14.53 15.38
C SER A 45 7.59 -13.12 15.09
N ASP A 46 8.74 -12.73 15.63
CA ASP A 46 9.36 -11.42 15.37
C ASP A 46 10.02 -11.36 13.97
N GLU A 47 10.06 -12.47 13.22
CA GLU A 47 10.53 -12.52 11.83
C GLU A 47 9.48 -11.97 10.84
N TYR A 48 8.19 -12.15 11.15
CA TYR A 48 7.12 -11.62 10.33
C TYR A 48 7.13 -10.08 10.35
N GLY A 49 7.13 -9.46 9.17
CA GLY A 49 7.20 -7.99 9.05
C GLY A 49 8.54 -7.40 9.51
N TYR A 50 9.60 -8.21 9.62
CA TYR A 50 10.91 -7.72 10.04
C TYR A 50 11.56 -6.84 8.96
N TYR A 51 11.52 -7.26 7.69
CA TYR A 51 12.14 -6.54 6.58
C TYR A 51 11.13 -5.68 5.81
N PRO A 52 11.49 -4.44 5.44
CA PRO A 52 10.70 -3.62 4.54
C PRO A 52 10.72 -4.18 3.10
N PRO A 53 9.72 -3.84 2.29
CA PRO A 53 9.71 -4.19 0.87
C PRO A 53 10.78 -3.41 0.09
N ASN A 54 11.23 -4.02 -1.00
CA ASN A 54 12.17 -3.47 -1.97
C ASN A 54 11.52 -3.41 -3.37
N VAL A 55 12.17 -2.74 -4.33
CA VAL A 55 11.78 -2.61 -5.75
C VAL A 55 11.51 -3.96 -6.42
N HIS A 56 12.14 -5.03 -5.95
CA HIS A 56 11.96 -6.40 -6.46
C HIS A 56 10.74 -7.12 -5.87
N THR A 57 10.20 -6.65 -4.74
CA THR A 57 9.07 -7.27 -4.03
C THR A 57 7.75 -6.53 -4.22
N VAL A 58 7.80 -5.24 -4.58
CA VAL A 58 6.61 -4.43 -4.85
C VAL A 58 5.98 -4.79 -6.21
N PRO A 59 4.66 -4.61 -6.38
CA PRO A 59 4.01 -4.87 -7.65
C PRO A 59 4.44 -3.86 -8.72
N LYS A 60 4.55 -4.30 -9.98
CA LYS A 60 4.88 -3.45 -11.13
C LYS A 60 3.66 -2.68 -11.68
N VAL A 61 2.46 -3.20 -11.40
CA VAL A 61 1.17 -2.60 -11.79
C VAL A 61 0.19 -2.77 -10.64
N TYR A 62 -0.62 -1.74 -10.38
CA TYR A 62 -1.63 -1.75 -9.33
C TYR A 62 -2.96 -1.24 -9.89
N TYR A 63 -4.02 -2.04 -9.74
CA TYR A 63 -5.37 -1.71 -10.21
C TYR A 63 -6.28 -1.39 -9.03
N PRO A 64 -6.35 -0.11 -8.58
CA PRO A 64 -7.24 0.25 -7.49
C PRO A 64 -8.70 0.19 -7.94
N ALA A 65 -9.55 -0.45 -7.13
CA ALA A 65 -10.99 -0.28 -7.23
C ALA A 65 -11.36 1.07 -6.62
N ASN A 66 -11.79 2.02 -7.45
CA ASN A 66 -12.22 3.33 -7.00
C ASN A 66 -13.69 3.29 -6.54
N GLN A 67 -13.95 3.72 -5.30
CA GLN A 67 -15.29 3.74 -4.70
C GLN A 67 -15.98 5.11 -4.74
N LYS A 68 -15.42 6.10 -5.44
CA LYS A 68 -16.00 7.47 -5.51
C LYS A 68 -17.47 7.48 -5.93
N PHE A 69 -17.85 6.68 -6.93
CA PHE A 69 -19.23 6.60 -7.40
C PHE A 69 -20.17 6.03 -6.34
N THR A 70 -19.80 4.91 -5.73
CA THR A 70 -20.62 4.25 -4.71
C THR A 70 -20.72 5.09 -3.43
N GLN A 71 -19.64 5.81 -3.08
CA GLN A 71 -19.64 6.73 -1.95
C GLN A 71 -20.62 7.89 -2.17
N PHE A 72 -20.64 8.47 -3.38
CA PHE A 72 -21.61 9.50 -3.74
C PHE A 72 -23.05 9.00 -3.61
N LEU A 73 -23.35 7.78 -4.06
CA LEU A 73 -24.69 7.19 -3.90
C LEU A 73 -25.02 6.92 -2.42
N LEU A 74 -24.05 6.44 -1.64
CA LEU A 74 -24.22 6.18 -0.22
C LEU A 74 -24.62 7.45 0.55
N GLU A 75 -23.99 8.58 0.23
CA GLU A 75 -24.30 9.89 0.81
C GLU A 75 -25.72 10.38 0.46
N ARG A 76 -26.25 10.00 -0.70
CA ARG A 76 -27.61 10.37 -1.14
C ARG A 76 -28.70 9.46 -0.57
N GLY A 77 -28.32 8.31 -0.03
CA GLY A 77 -29.24 7.35 0.60
C GLY A 77 -30.07 6.57 -0.41
N MET A 78 -31.12 5.92 0.10
CA MET A 78 -31.99 5.07 -0.71
C MET A 78 -32.83 5.87 -1.69
N TYR A 79 -32.94 5.37 -2.93
CA TYR A 79 -33.85 5.90 -3.93
C TYR A 79 -35.30 5.91 -3.41
N LYS A 80 -36.03 6.99 -3.69
CA LYS A 80 -37.45 7.14 -3.40
C LYS A 80 -38.14 7.63 -4.66
N ASP A 81 -39.22 6.96 -5.05
CA ASP A 81 -40.10 7.45 -6.11
C ASP A 81 -41.15 8.36 -5.50
N THR A 82 -41.23 9.60 -6.00
CA THR A 82 -42.23 10.60 -5.60
C THR A 82 -43.03 11.11 -6.80
N THR A 83 -43.04 10.37 -7.91
CA THR A 83 -43.86 10.73 -9.07
C THR A 83 -45.35 10.50 -8.78
N PHE A 84 -46.19 11.36 -9.35
CA PHE A 84 -47.64 11.24 -9.26
C PHE A 84 -48.12 10.36 -10.42
N ASN A 85 -48.89 9.32 -10.13
CA ASN A 85 -49.50 8.48 -11.16
C ASN A 85 -50.70 9.22 -11.74
N ILE A 86 -50.61 9.61 -13.02
CA ILE A 86 -51.70 10.25 -13.77
C ILE A 86 -52.46 9.17 -14.54
#